data_AF-A0A0B2S8I7-F1
#
_entry.id   AF-A0A0B2S8I7-F1
#
_cell.length_a   1.000
_cell.length_b   1.000
_cell.length_c   1.000
_cell.angle_alpha   90.00
_cell.angle_beta   90.00
_cell.angle_gamma   90.00
#
_symmetry.space_group_name_H-M   'P 1'
#
loop_
_entity.id
_entity.type
_entity.pdbx_description
1 polymer ?
#
loop_
_entity_poly.entity_id
_entity_poly.type
_entity_poly.pdbx_seq_one_letter_code
_entity_poly.pdbx_strand_id
1 'polypeptide(L)'
;IIQKFEKIFANWKHKHISFGRRVTLINSFLYSLPLFYLSFFKISKEVCSKLVGIQIRFLWRHGSENNKISWAKWEDVCKSMDLGGLGVTNIEVVNDVL
;
A
#
# COMPACT_ATOMS: atom_id res chain seq x y z
N ILE A 1 -3.63 13.40 4.15
CA ILE A 1 -3.35 12.23 3.29
C ILE A 1 -3.50 10.92 4.07
N ILE A 2 -2.77 10.73 5.17
CA ILE A 2 -2.80 9.51 6.00
C ILE A 2 -4.23 9.12 6.44
N GLN A 3 -5.00 10.04 7.02
CA GLN A 3 -6.39 9.76 7.44
C GLN A 3 -7.30 9.34 6.27
N LYS A 4 -7.09 9.92 5.08
CA LYS A 4 -7.85 9.57 3.87
C LYS A 4 -7.50 8.14 3.41
N PHE A 5 -6.23 7.77 3.51
CA PHE A 5 -5.73 6.41 3.30
C PHE A 5 -6.41 5.42 4.25
N GLU A 6 -6.37 5.70 5.55
CA GLU A 6 -6.96 4.83 6.57
C GLU A 6 -8.46 4.65 6.40
N LYS A 7 -9.20 5.75 6.16
CA LYS A 7 -10.65 5.70 5.96
C LYS A 7 -11.03 4.83 4.76
N ILE A 8 -10.30 4.95 3.66
CA ILE A 8 -10.59 4.18 2.44
C ILE A 8 -10.29 2.70 2.70
N PHE A 9 -9.09 2.35 3.18
CA PHE A 9 -8.76 0.96 3.49
C PHE A 9 -9.65 0.34 4.57
N ALA A 10 -10.13 1.11 5.56
CA ALA A 10 -11.10 0.66 6.54
C ALA A 10 -12.44 0.28 5.90
N ASN A 11 -12.96 1.11 4.98
CA ASN A 11 -14.19 0.80 4.25
C ASN A 11 -14.07 -0.49 3.41
N TRP A 12 -12.90 -0.76 2.84
CA TRP A 12 -12.64 -1.98 2.07
C TRP A 12 -12.42 -3.21 2.98
N LYS A 13 -11.94 -3.02 4.22
CA LYS A 13 -11.71 -4.12 5.18
C LYS A 13 -12.99 -4.89 5.52
N HIS A 14 -14.15 -4.23 5.52
CA HIS A 14 -15.44 -4.85 5.82
C HIS A 14 -16.02 -5.69 4.67
N LYS A 15 -15.42 -5.65 3.48
CA LYS A 15 -15.83 -6.46 2.33
C LYS A 15 -14.98 -7.74 2.28
N HIS A 16 -15.58 -8.88 1.92
CA HIS A 16 -14.84 -10.12 1.66
C HIS A 16 -13.99 -9.98 0.39
N ILE A 17 -12.81 -9.36 0.51
CA ILE A 17 -11.89 -9.09 -0.60
C ILE A 17 -10.79 -10.15 -0.60
N SER A 18 -10.65 -10.84 -1.74
CA SER A 18 -9.57 -11.80 -1.99
C SER A 18 -8.19 -11.13 -1.97
N PHE A 19 -7.14 -11.91 -1.71
CA PHE A 19 -5.77 -11.39 -1.62
C PHE A 19 -5.34 -10.65 -2.89
N GLY A 20 -5.56 -11.23 -4.07
CA GLY A 20 -5.24 -10.58 -5.35
C GLY A 20 -5.97 -9.24 -5.55
N ARG A 21 -7.25 -9.17 -5.17
CA ARG A 21 -8.00 -7.89 -5.26
C ARG A 21 -7.46 -6.82 -4.32
N ARG A 22 -6.87 -7.19 -3.17
CA ARG A 22 -6.22 -6.23 -2.27
C ARG A 22 -4.97 -5.63 -2.90
N VAL A 23 -4.16 -6.44 -3.57
CA VAL A 23 -3.00 -5.98 -4.35
C VAL A 23 -3.45 -4.99 -5.42
N THR A 24 -4.47 -5.33 -6.21
CA THR A 24 -5.03 -4.44 -7.23
C THR A 24 -5.56 -3.14 -6.64
N LEU A 25 -6.25 -3.19 -5.50
CA LEU A 25 -6.77 -2.00 -4.81
C LEU A 25 -5.65 -1.10 -4.29
N ILE A 26 -4.61 -1.68 -3.69
CA ILE A 26 -3.43 -0.93 -3.26
C ILE A 26 -2.84 -0.19 -4.47
N ASN A 27 -2.63 -0.87 -5.59
CA ASN A 27 -2.09 -0.26 -6.80
C ASN A 27 -2.99 0.84 -7.37
N SER A 28 -4.28 0.57 -7.59
CA SER A 28 -5.22 1.58 -8.09
C SER A 28 -5.28 2.83 -7.20
N PHE A 29 -5.19 2.64 -5.89
CA PHE A 29 -5.19 3.72 -4.93
C PHE A 29 -3.86 4.50 -4.90
N LEU A 30 -2.75 3.80 -5.04
CA LEU A 30 -1.40 4.38 -5.19
C LEU A 30 -1.29 5.26 -6.43
N TYR A 31 -1.90 4.84 -7.53
CA TYR A 31 -1.90 5.62 -8.77
C TYR A 31 -2.76 6.89 -8.68
N SER A 32 -3.80 6.90 -7.85
CA SER A 32 -4.76 8.02 -7.80
C SER A 32 -4.44 9.07 -6.73
N LEU A 33 -3.94 8.67 -5.56
CA LEU A 33 -3.76 9.59 -4.42
C LEU A 33 -2.31 9.97 -4.16
N PRO A 34 -1.38 9.03 -3.87
CA PRO A 34 0.04 9.35 -3.73
C PRO A 34 0.61 10.02 -4.96
N LEU A 35 0.43 9.48 -6.17
CA LEU A 35 0.96 10.11 -7.38
C LEU A 35 0.43 11.52 -7.59
N PHE A 36 -0.86 11.76 -7.32
CA PHE A 36 -1.42 13.10 -7.38
C PHE A 36 -0.71 14.04 -6.39
N TYR A 37 -0.58 13.66 -5.11
CA TYR A 37 0.09 14.51 -4.13
C TYR A 37 1.60 14.65 -4.38
N LEU A 38 2.27 13.58 -4.80
CA LEU A 38 3.70 13.53 -5.13
C LEU A 38 4.04 14.40 -6.35
N SER A 39 3.10 14.58 -7.29
CA SER A 39 3.30 15.48 -8.43
C SER A 39 3.41 16.96 -8.04
N PHE A 40 2.83 17.36 -6.90
CA PHE A 40 2.87 18.75 -6.44
C PHE A 40 3.91 18.98 -5.33
N PHE A 41 4.14 17.99 -4.46
CA PHE A 41 5.00 18.14 -3.29
C PHE A 41 5.75 16.84 -2.97
N LYS A 42 7.05 16.98 -2.70
CA LYS A 42 7.85 15.89 -2.13
C LYS A 42 7.35 15.58 -0.71
N ILE A 43 6.97 14.33 -0.48
CA ILE A 43 6.45 13.87 0.80
C ILE A 43 7.62 13.54 1.73
N SER A 44 7.50 13.90 3.01
CA SER A 44 8.49 13.52 4.02
C SER A 44 8.56 12.00 4.19
N LYS A 45 9.77 11.46 4.37
CA LYS A 45 10.02 10.02 4.53
C LYS A 45 9.16 9.38 5.62
N GLU A 46 8.89 10.11 6.70
CA GLU A 46 8.04 9.63 7.80
C GLU A 46 6.59 9.37 7.35
N VAL A 47 6.06 10.21 6.46
CA VAL A 47 4.72 10.06 5.91
C VAL A 47 4.69 8.88 4.94
N CYS A 48 5.71 8.72 4.08
CA CYS A 48 5.83 7.56 3.20
C CYS A 48 5.84 6.25 4.00
N SER A 49 6.67 6.18 5.05
CA SER A 49 6.75 4.99 5.92
C SER A 49 5.41 4.68 6.61
N LYS A 50 4.68 5.70 7.07
CA LYS A 50 3.32 5.52 7.63
C LYS A 50 2.33 4.98 6.58
N LEU A 51 2.39 5.47 5.34
CA LEU A 51 1.53 4.99 4.24
C LEU A 51 1.84 3.53 3.88
N VAL A 52 3.12 3.19 3.75
CA VAL A 52 3.59 1.80 3.53
C VAL A 52 3.08 0.89 4.65
N GLY A 53 3.19 1.32 5.91
CA GLY A 53 2.65 0.57 7.05
C GLY A 53 1.15 0.31 6.95
N ILE A 54 0.35 1.27 6.45
CA ILE A 54 -1.09 1.08 6.22
C ILE A 54 -1.34 0.03 5.14
N GLN A 55 -0.54 0.03 4.07
CA GLN A 55 -0.68 -0.92 2.95
C GLN A 55 -0.32 -2.35 3.35
N ILE A 56 0.80 -2.52 4.06
CA ILE A 56 1.21 -3.80 4.65
C ILE A 56 0.09 -4.35 5.54
N ARG A 57 -0.44 -3.50 6.43
CA ARG A 57 -1.57 -3.89 7.29
C ARG A 57 -2.79 -4.27 6.46
N PHE A 58 -3.16 -3.52 5.44
CA PHE A 58 -4.32 -3.84 4.60
C PHE A 58 -4.14 -5.15 3.81
N LEU A 59 -2.94 -5.39 3.28
CA LEU A 59 -2.62 -6.57 2.49
C LEU A 59 -2.72 -7.85 3.33
N TRP A 60 -2.06 -7.87 4.49
CA TRP A 60 -1.94 -9.08 5.32
C TRP A 60 -3.06 -9.28 6.34
N ARG A 61 -3.78 -8.22 6.74
CA ARG A 61 -4.80 -8.31 7.79
C ARG A 61 -6.12 -8.86 7.24
N HIS A 62 -6.46 -10.09 7.59
CA HIS A 62 -7.76 -10.70 7.31
C HIS A 62 -8.63 -10.71 8.58
N GLY A 63 -9.79 -10.04 8.57
CA GLY A 63 -10.75 -10.07 9.68
C GLY A 63 -10.46 -9.13 10.87
N SER A 64 -11.19 -9.35 11.96
CA SER A 64 -11.10 -8.62 13.23
C SER A 64 -9.96 -9.12 14.13
N GLU A 65 -9.45 -10.34 13.91
CA GLU A 65 -8.39 -10.89 14.75
C GLU A 65 -7.04 -10.23 14.50
N ASN A 66 -6.46 -9.77 15.60
CA ASN A 66 -5.20 -9.06 15.69
C ASN A 66 -4.06 -10.06 15.63
N ASN A 67 -3.50 -10.26 14.44
CA ASN A 67 -2.10 -10.54 14.14
C ASN A 67 -2.00 -11.48 12.96
N LYS A 68 -1.49 -10.97 11.84
CA LYS A 68 -0.85 -11.82 10.84
C LYS A 68 0.49 -11.23 10.49
N ILE A 69 1.49 -12.09 10.62
CA ILE A 69 2.89 -11.90 10.28
C ILE A 69 2.97 -11.41 8.82
N SER A 70 3.85 -10.44 8.54
CA SER A 70 4.18 -10.10 7.16
C SER A 70 4.95 -11.28 6.58
N TRP A 71 4.33 -12.04 5.68
CA TRP A 71 4.91 -13.26 5.10
C TRP A 71 6.07 -12.98 4.15
N ALA A 72 6.18 -11.74 3.67
CA ALA A 72 7.25 -11.29 2.81
C ALA A 72 7.72 -9.89 3.22
N LYS A 73 8.98 -9.58 2.89
CA LYS A 73 9.49 -8.20 2.99
C LYS A 73 8.72 -7.32 2.00
N TRP A 74 8.49 -6.07 2.38
CA TRP A 74 7.75 -5.14 1.51
C TRP A 74 8.48 -4.90 0.19
N GLU A 75 9.80 -4.88 0.21
CA GLU A 75 10.64 -4.77 -0.98
C GLU A 75 10.37 -5.91 -1.98
N ASP A 76 10.21 -7.15 -1.50
CA ASP A 76 9.91 -8.31 -2.34
C ASP A 76 8.48 -8.25 -2.90
N VAL A 77 7.53 -7.75 -2.10
CA VAL A 77 6.15 -7.50 -2.54
C VAL A 77 6.10 -6.46 -3.65
N CYS A 78 6.98 -5.46 -3.61
CA CYS A 78 7.04 -4.38 -4.58
C CYS A 78 7.75 -4.75 -5.90
N LYS A 79 8.46 -5.88 -5.97
CA LYS A 79 9.07 -6.35 -7.23
C LYS A 79 8.01 -6.62 -8.29
N SER A 80 8.40 -6.51 -9.56
CA SER A 80 7.52 -6.88 -10.67
C SER A 80 7.14 -8.36 -10.60
N MET A 81 6.01 -8.71 -11.22
CA MET A 81 5.55 -10.11 -11.28
C MET A 81 6.57 -11.01 -11.97
N ASP A 82 7.29 -10.49 -12.97
CA ASP A 82 8.35 -11.23 -13.69
C ASP A 82 9.54 -11.57 -12.79
N LEU A 83 9.76 -10.80 -11.72
CA LEU A 83 10.80 -11.01 -10.71
C LEU A 83 10.28 -11.75 -9.46
N GLY A 84 9.08 -12.33 -9.53
CA GLY A 84 8.46 -13.09 -8.43
C GLY A 84 7.83 -12.24 -7.34
N GLY A 85 7.64 -10.93 -7.56
CA GLY A 85 6.93 -10.04 -6.66
C GLY A 85 5.42 -9.96 -6.93
N LEU A 86 4.73 -9.06 -6.21
CA LEU A 86 3.29 -8.81 -6.40
C LEU A 86 3.01 -7.57 -7.27
N GLY A 87 4.04 -6.89 -7.77
CA GLY A 87 3.91 -5.70 -8.61
C GLY A 87 3.31 -4.51 -7.88
N VAL A 88 3.50 -4.41 -6.56
CA VAL A 88 3.01 -3.27 -5.78
C VAL A 88 3.95 -2.06 -5.96
N THR A 89 3.42 -0.91 -6.36
CA THR A 89 4.25 0.29 -6.52
C THR A 89 4.82 0.77 -5.18
N ASN A 90 6.13 0.92 -5.07
CA ASN A 90 6.77 1.45 -3.85
C ASN A 90 6.68 2.98 -3.81
N ILE A 91 6.00 3.52 -2.79
CA ILE A 91 5.81 4.97 -2.60
C ILE A 91 7.15 5.69 -2.39
N GLU A 92 8.08 5.09 -1.67
CA GLU A 92 9.37 5.71 -1.37
C GLU A 92 10.19 5.93 -2.65
N VAL A 93 10.18 4.93 -3.54
CA VAL A 93 10.85 5.02 -4.85
C VAL A 93 10.20 6.10 -5.71
N VAL A 94 8.87 6.16 -5.77
CA VAL A 94 8.16 7.18 -6.55
C VAL A 94 8.41 8.59 -6.00
N ASN A 95 8.55 8.74 -4.68
CA ASN A 95 8.85 10.01 -4.02
C ASN A 95 10.30 10.47 -4.17
N ASP A 96 11.24 9.54 -4.40
CA ASP A 96 12.65 9.87 -4.63
C ASP A 96 12.93 10.23 -6.10
N VAL A 97 12.18 9.64 -7.03
CA VAL A 97 12.28 9.95 -8.48
C VAL A 97 11.70 11.33 -8.84
N LEU A 98 10.76 11.84 -8.03
CA LEU A 98 10.17 13.18 -8.14
C LEU A 98 10.91 14.19 -7.24
#